data_AF-A0AAD5UCL4-F1
#
_entry.id   AF-A0AAD5UCL4-F1
#
_cell.length_a   1.000
_cell.length_b   1.000
_cell.length_c   1.000
_cell.angle_alpha   90.00
_cell.angle_beta   90.00
_cell.angle_gamma   90.00
#
_symmetry.space_group_name_H-M   'P 1'
#
loop_
_entity.id
_entity.type
_entity.pdbx_description
1 polymer ?
#
loop_
_entity_poly.entity_id
_entity_poly.type
_entity_poly.pdbx_seq_one_letter_code
_entity_poly.pdbx_strand_id
1 'polypeptide(L)'
;MFKAILVTTALAHFKLTNPPTRGFDDLKEFTAPCSGFPLSTRTPFQFVSTLSITSYHSTASYNTSISFSQDPQTQSDFVPWGGVVQCTLGNCPDVPFDFQKAFPDKVKTGVNATLQVIFNSPDGILYNCGDITFTDSASSLTNSALKHFSLLPLVLLFVQ
;
A
#
# COMPACT_ATOMS: atom_id res chain seq x y z
N MET A 1 -18.22 15.72 -45.47
CA MET A 1 -17.54 16.14 -44.23
C MET A 1 -17.68 15.01 -43.21
N PHE A 2 -16.69 14.13 -43.08
CA PHE A 2 -16.68 13.07 -42.07
C PHE A 2 -16.22 13.70 -40.74
N LYS A 3 -17.11 13.79 -39.75
CA LYS A 3 -16.73 14.10 -38.36
C LYS A 3 -16.03 12.86 -37.80
N ALA A 4 -14.70 12.90 -37.70
CA ALA A 4 -13.95 11.94 -36.90
C ALA A 4 -14.27 12.20 -35.42
N ILE A 5 -15.00 11.27 -34.80
CA ILE A 5 -15.21 11.24 -33.35
C ILE A 5 -13.96 10.58 -32.76
N LEU A 6 -13.13 11.36 -32.07
CA LEU A 6 -12.03 10.84 -31.27
C LEU A 6 -12.64 10.24 -30.00
N VAL A 7 -12.91 8.93 -30.02
CA VAL A 7 -13.30 8.19 -28.82
C VAL A 7 -12.04 8.08 -27.97
N THR A 8 -11.93 8.93 -26.94
CA THR A 8 -10.99 8.70 -25.85
C THR A 8 -11.51 7.48 -25.11
N THR A 9 -10.88 6.32 -25.29
CA THR A 9 -11.08 5.20 -24.38
C THR A 9 -10.63 5.67 -23.01
N ALA A 10 -11.58 6.02 -22.14
CA ALA A 10 -11.28 6.19 -20.74
C ALA A 10 -10.90 4.81 -20.23
N LEU A 11 -9.60 4.50 -20.28
CA LEU A 11 -9.04 3.38 -19.54
C LEU A 11 -9.46 3.60 -18.08
N ALA A 12 -10.20 2.66 -17.53
CA ALA A 12 -10.88 2.85 -16.26
C ALA A 12 -10.02 2.35 -15.09
N HIS A 13 -8.81 2.90 -14.96
CA HIS A 13 -7.72 2.56 -14.03
C HIS A 13 -8.10 2.25 -12.55
N PHE A 14 -7.11 1.95 -11.73
CA PHE A 14 -7.29 1.88 -10.28
C PHE A 14 -6.23 2.72 -9.58
N LYS A 15 -6.39 2.95 -8.28
CA LYS A 15 -5.37 3.61 -7.48
C LYS A 15 -5.20 2.88 -6.16
N LEU A 16 -3.98 2.46 -5.86
CA LEU A 16 -3.62 2.03 -4.51
C LEU A 16 -3.61 3.25 -3.58
N THR A 17 -4.48 3.23 -2.55
CA THR A 17 -4.70 4.36 -1.63
C THR A 17 -4.09 4.13 -0.26
N ASN A 18 -4.03 2.88 0.22
CA ASN A 18 -3.31 2.53 1.44
C ASN A 18 -2.53 1.21 1.25
N PRO A 19 -1.19 1.22 1.44
CA PRO A 19 -0.33 2.40 1.57
C PRO A 19 -0.39 3.31 0.33
N PRO A 20 0.07 4.57 0.37
CA PRO A 20 0.09 5.43 -0.80
C PRO A 20 0.89 4.82 -1.96
N THR A 21 0.35 4.92 -3.19
CA THR A 21 1.06 4.50 -4.40
C THR A 21 2.34 5.31 -4.66
N ARG A 22 3.35 4.71 -5.29
CA ARG A 22 4.61 5.38 -5.73
C ARG A 22 4.35 6.60 -6.62
N GLY A 23 3.30 6.52 -7.43
CA GLY A 23 2.92 7.53 -8.40
C GLY A 23 1.62 7.13 -9.09
N PHE A 24 1.13 8.00 -9.96
CA PHE A 24 -0.03 7.72 -10.79
C PHE A 24 0.20 8.31 -12.19
N ASP A 25 0.25 7.42 -13.17
CA ASP A 25 0.31 7.71 -14.61
C ASP A 25 -0.42 6.55 -15.25
N ASP A 26 -1.56 6.88 -15.82
CA ASP A 26 -2.60 5.95 -16.19
C ASP A 26 -2.13 5.07 -17.37
N LEU A 27 -1.41 5.69 -18.32
CA LEU A 27 -0.73 5.01 -19.42
C LEU A 27 0.36 4.03 -18.98
N LYS A 28 0.93 4.20 -17.79
CA LYS A 28 2.00 3.33 -17.28
C LYS A 28 1.52 2.14 -16.49
N GLU A 29 0.26 2.09 -16.10
CA GLU A 29 -0.24 1.03 -15.22
C GLU A 29 -0.11 -0.37 -15.82
N PHE A 30 -0.03 -0.51 -17.13
CA PHE A 30 0.27 -1.77 -17.84
C PHE A 30 1.73 -2.26 -17.69
N THR A 31 2.62 -1.45 -17.11
CA THR A 31 4.04 -1.76 -16.98
C THR A 31 4.31 -2.49 -15.67
N ALA A 32 4.68 -3.77 -15.77
CA ALA A 32 5.12 -4.55 -14.62
C ALA A 32 6.61 -4.32 -14.29
N PRO A 33 7.00 -4.34 -13.00
CA PRO A 33 6.16 -4.14 -11.82
C PRO A 33 5.91 -2.64 -11.56
N CYS A 34 4.92 -2.32 -10.72
CA CYS A 34 4.75 -0.99 -10.12
C CYS A 34 4.53 0.18 -11.09
N SER A 35 3.93 -0.07 -12.25
CA SER A 35 3.80 0.91 -13.35
C SER A 35 5.15 1.47 -13.83
N GLY A 36 6.26 0.77 -13.56
CA GLY A 36 7.61 1.27 -13.83
C GLY A 36 8.03 2.50 -13.01
N PHE A 37 7.29 2.88 -11.96
CA PHE A 37 7.69 3.98 -11.09
C PHE A 37 8.90 3.58 -10.21
N PRO A 38 9.86 4.50 -10.02
CA PRO A 38 10.96 4.28 -9.09
C PRO A 38 10.44 4.19 -7.65
N LEU A 39 11.27 3.66 -6.76
CA LEU A 39 10.98 3.61 -5.31
C LEU A 39 10.52 4.98 -4.80
N SER A 40 9.45 4.99 -3.99
CA SER A 40 8.97 6.20 -3.33
C SER A 40 9.40 6.26 -1.86
N THR A 41 9.07 7.37 -1.19
CA THR A 41 9.17 7.46 0.26
C THR A 41 8.39 6.34 0.92
N ARG A 42 9.05 5.63 1.84
CA ARG A 42 8.45 4.52 2.57
C ARG A 42 7.51 5.04 3.65
N THR A 43 6.30 4.50 3.69
CA THR A 43 5.29 4.86 4.68
C THR A 43 5.34 3.87 5.85
N PRO A 44 5.29 4.33 7.12
CA PRO A 44 5.11 3.44 8.25
C PRO A 44 3.85 2.57 8.08
N PHE A 45 3.98 1.26 8.25
CA PHE A 45 2.87 0.33 8.06
C PHE A 45 2.87 -0.72 9.17
N GLN A 46 1.74 -0.83 9.87
CA GLN A 46 1.64 -1.71 11.03
C GLN A 46 1.69 -3.20 10.61
N PHE A 47 2.16 -4.06 11.52
CA PHE A 47 2.17 -5.52 11.31
C PHE A 47 0.80 -6.09 10.96
N VAL A 48 -0.25 -5.52 11.56
CA VAL A 48 -1.65 -5.78 11.20
C VAL A 48 -2.18 -4.49 10.59
N SER A 49 -2.52 -4.52 9.32
CA SER A 49 -2.96 -3.33 8.60
C SER A 49 -3.86 -3.69 7.43
N THR A 50 -4.38 -2.67 6.75
CA THR A 50 -5.35 -2.81 5.69
C THR A 50 -4.79 -2.29 4.38
N LEU A 51 -4.86 -3.09 3.33
CA LEU A 51 -4.61 -2.61 1.97
C LEU A 51 -5.91 -2.09 1.36
N SER A 52 -5.87 -0.90 0.76
CA SER A 52 -7.04 -0.22 0.20
C SER A 52 -6.77 0.27 -1.21
N ILE A 53 -7.74 0.13 -2.10
CA ILE A 53 -7.68 0.67 -3.46
C ILE A 53 -8.98 1.37 -3.84
N THR A 54 -8.91 2.29 -4.80
CA THR A 54 -10.08 2.80 -5.52
C THR A 54 -10.08 2.22 -6.93
N SER A 55 -11.19 1.60 -7.33
CA SER A 55 -11.39 1.16 -8.72
C SER A 55 -12.23 2.17 -9.49
N TYR A 56 -11.82 2.43 -10.74
CA TYR A 56 -12.59 3.20 -11.71
C TYR A 56 -13.24 2.31 -12.79
N HIS A 57 -13.18 0.99 -12.63
CA HIS A 57 -13.83 0.00 -13.50
C HIS A 57 -15.16 -0.49 -12.92
N SER A 58 -16.17 -0.67 -13.76
CA SER A 58 -17.48 -1.23 -13.35
C SER A 58 -17.39 -2.68 -12.88
N THR A 59 -16.41 -3.44 -13.36
CA THR A 59 -16.14 -4.82 -12.94
C THR A 59 -14.65 -5.09 -13.06
N ALA A 60 -14.04 -5.56 -11.99
CA ALA A 60 -12.64 -5.93 -11.95
C ALA A 60 -12.36 -6.86 -10.77
N SER A 61 -11.13 -7.35 -10.70
CA SER A 61 -10.61 -8.03 -9.52
C SER A 61 -9.17 -7.62 -9.27
N TYR A 62 -8.63 -7.89 -8.09
CA TYR A 62 -7.20 -7.70 -7.85
C TYR A 62 -6.60 -8.78 -6.96
N ASN A 63 -5.29 -8.91 -7.08
CA ASN A 63 -4.43 -9.74 -6.26
C ASN A 63 -3.36 -8.89 -5.58
N THR A 64 -2.88 -9.35 -4.44
CA THR A 64 -1.82 -8.69 -3.69
C THR A 64 -0.55 -9.54 -3.62
N SER A 65 0.58 -8.86 -3.77
CA SER A 65 1.91 -9.45 -3.64
C SER A 65 2.83 -8.52 -2.83
N ILE A 66 3.91 -9.07 -2.29
CA ILE A 66 4.84 -8.37 -1.42
C ILE A 66 6.27 -8.73 -1.82
N SER A 67 7.15 -7.74 -1.83
CA SER A 67 8.59 -7.94 -1.90
C SER A 67 9.26 -7.43 -0.62
N PHE A 68 10.24 -8.19 -0.14
CA PHE A 68 11.16 -7.76 0.92
C PHE A 68 12.53 -7.33 0.34
N SER A 69 12.64 -7.23 -0.98
CA SER A 69 13.80 -6.61 -1.63
C SER A 69 13.81 -5.11 -1.31
N GLN A 70 15.02 -4.54 -1.17
CA GLN A 70 15.17 -3.11 -0.90
C GLN A 70 14.67 -2.27 -2.09
N ASP A 71 14.76 -2.79 -3.31
CA ASP A 71 14.29 -2.15 -4.53
C ASP A 71 13.90 -3.23 -5.58
N PRO A 72 12.65 -3.74 -5.55
CA PRO A 72 12.22 -4.79 -6.48
C PRO A 72 12.09 -4.25 -7.91
N GLN A 73 12.75 -4.92 -8.85
CA GLN A 73 12.83 -4.51 -10.27
C GLN A 73 12.04 -5.43 -11.20
N THR A 74 11.73 -6.65 -10.74
CA THR A 74 11.11 -7.70 -11.56
C THR A 74 9.91 -8.30 -10.85
N GLN A 75 8.97 -8.87 -11.62
CA GLN A 75 7.81 -9.53 -11.03
C GLN A 75 8.19 -10.75 -10.16
N SER A 76 9.34 -11.38 -10.42
CA SER A 76 9.89 -12.47 -9.60
C SER A 76 10.38 -12.03 -8.22
N ASP A 77 10.57 -10.73 -7.98
CA ASP A 77 10.91 -10.22 -6.65
C ASP A 77 9.71 -10.24 -5.67
N PHE A 78 8.51 -10.53 -6.18
CA PHE A 78 7.26 -10.48 -5.43
C PHE A 78 6.70 -11.87 -5.15
N VAL A 79 6.19 -12.05 -3.93
CA VAL A 79 5.48 -13.25 -3.48
C VAL A 79 4.01 -12.89 -3.22
N PRO A 80 3.03 -13.66 -3.74
CA PRO A 80 1.61 -13.44 -3.44
C PRO A 80 1.33 -13.63 -1.94
N TRP A 81 0.44 -12.80 -1.36
CA TRP A 81 0.09 -12.91 0.07
C TRP A 81 -1.42 -12.89 0.37
N GLY A 82 -2.26 -12.63 -0.61
CA GLY A 82 -3.72 -12.61 -0.46
C GLY A 82 -4.45 -13.45 -1.51
N GLY A 83 -5.77 -13.51 -1.39
CA GLY A 83 -6.66 -14.06 -2.41
C GLY A 83 -7.01 -13.06 -3.50
N VAL A 84 -7.84 -13.49 -4.46
CA VAL A 84 -8.46 -12.60 -5.45
C VAL A 84 -9.61 -11.84 -4.78
N VAL A 85 -9.63 -10.52 -4.93
CA VAL A 85 -10.69 -9.65 -4.41
C VAL A 85 -11.48 -9.08 -5.57
N GLN A 86 -12.82 -9.16 -5.51
CA GLN A 86 -13.69 -8.58 -6.54
C GLN A 86 -13.95 -7.10 -6.27
N CYS A 87 -14.01 -6.32 -7.35
CA CYS A 87 -14.18 -4.87 -7.33
C CYS A 87 -15.25 -4.43 -8.32
N THR A 88 -15.94 -3.36 -7.96
CA THR A 88 -16.78 -2.58 -8.87
C THR A 88 -16.44 -1.09 -8.75
N LEU A 89 -17.06 -0.27 -9.59
CA LEU A 89 -16.77 1.16 -9.68
C LEU A 89 -16.96 1.84 -8.31
N GLY A 90 -15.88 2.40 -7.77
CA GLY A 90 -15.87 3.06 -6.47
C GLY A 90 -16.06 2.12 -5.27
N ASN A 91 -16.18 0.81 -5.47
CA ASN A 91 -16.42 -0.16 -4.42
C ASN A 91 -15.46 -1.36 -4.56
N CYS A 92 -14.32 -1.22 -3.90
CA CYS A 92 -13.35 -2.30 -3.71
C CYS A 92 -13.24 -2.59 -2.21
N PRO A 93 -13.45 -3.84 -1.78
CA PRO A 93 -13.20 -4.22 -0.40
C PRO A 93 -11.75 -3.96 0.00
N ASP A 94 -11.61 -3.34 1.16
CA ASP A 94 -10.38 -3.25 1.91
C ASP A 94 -9.94 -4.64 2.38
N VAL A 95 -8.62 -4.92 2.31
CA VAL A 95 -8.04 -6.21 2.72
C VAL A 95 -7.26 -6.03 4.02
N PRO A 96 -7.87 -6.33 5.19
CA PRO A 96 -7.12 -6.44 6.42
C PRO A 96 -6.20 -7.66 6.36
N PHE A 97 -4.99 -7.52 6.90
CA PHE A 97 -4.03 -8.60 6.89
C PHE A 97 -3.05 -8.52 8.04
N ASP A 98 -2.71 -9.69 8.55
CA ASP A 98 -1.69 -9.87 9.57
C ASP A 98 -0.39 -10.33 8.88
N PHE A 99 0.44 -9.35 8.51
CA PHE A 99 1.71 -9.59 7.84
C PHE A 99 2.69 -10.35 8.73
N GLN A 100 2.65 -10.11 10.04
CA GLN A 100 3.54 -10.79 10.98
C GLN A 100 3.18 -12.27 11.11
N LYS A 101 1.90 -12.62 11.08
CA LYS A 101 1.46 -14.01 11.04
C LYS A 101 1.82 -14.71 9.72
N ALA A 102 1.69 -14.02 8.60
CA ALA A 102 1.99 -14.60 7.28
C ALA A 102 3.49 -14.72 6.99
N PHE A 103 4.29 -13.78 7.51
CA PHE A 103 5.73 -13.68 7.24
C PHE A 103 6.54 -13.47 8.54
N PRO A 104 6.47 -14.41 9.50
CA PRO A 104 6.99 -14.21 10.86
C PRO A 104 8.49 -13.93 10.92
N ASP A 105 9.27 -14.51 9.99
CA ASP A 105 10.73 -14.33 9.97
C ASP A 105 11.17 -13.02 9.30
N LYS A 106 10.28 -12.40 8.53
CA LYS A 106 10.56 -11.22 7.70
C LYS A 106 9.98 -9.93 8.28
N VAL A 107 8.80 -9.98 8.87
CA VAL A 107 8.09 -8.79 9.35
C VAL A 107 8.53 -8.42 10.76
N LYS A 108 9.37 -7.38 10.84
CA LYS A 108 9.92 -6.81 12.08
C LYS A 108 9.96 -5.29 11.97
N THR A 109 9.99 -4.59 13.09
CA THR A 109 10.08 -3.12 13.11
C THR A 109 11.32 -2.66 12.33
N GLY A 110 11.15 -1.69 11.43
CA GLY A 110 12.21 -1.16 10.57
C GLY A 110 12.45 -1.96 9.29
N VAL A 111 11.79 -3.10 9.09
CA VAL A 111 11.93 -3.87 7.84
C VAL A 111 11.17 -3.19 6.71
N ASN A 112 11.88 -2.97 5.62
CA ASN A 112 11.35 -2.43 4.39
C ASN A 112 10.63 -3.50 3.56
N ALA A 113 9.53 -3.12 2.94
CA ALA A 113 8.84 -3.95 1.95
C ALA A 113 8.17 -3.08 0.88
N THR A 114 7.80 -3.71 -0.23
CA THR A 114 6.97 -3.09 -1.28
C THR A 114 5.72 -3.95 -1.44
N LEU A 115 4.56 -3.34 -1.26
CA LEU A 115 3.28 -3.97 -1.51
C LEU A 115 2.88 -3.66 -2.95
N GLN A 116 2.52 -4.69 -3.71
CA GLN A 116 2.05 -4.57 -5.08
C GLN A 116 0.59 -5.04 -5.17
N VAL A 117 -0.19 -4.27 -5.91
CA VAL A 117 -1.53 -4.67 -6.37
C VAL A 117 -1.45 -4.98 -7.86
N ILE A 118 -1.97 -6.15 -8.23
CA ILE A 118 -2.15 -6.58 -9.60
C ILE A 118 -3.66 -6.55 -9.86
N PHE A 119 -4.10 -5.57 -10.62
CA PHE A 119 -5.51 -5.32 -10.89
C PHE A 119 -5.87 -5.87 -12.27
N ASN A 120 -6.91 -6.69 -12.33
CA ASN A 120 -7.37 -7.38 -13.53
C ASN A 120 -8.75 -6.85 -13.90
N SER A 121 -8.81 -6.19 -15.06
CA SER A 121 -10.04 -5.64 -15.62
C SER A 121 -10.24 -6.12 -17.06
N PRO A 122 -11.40 -5.85 -17.68
CA PRO A 122 -11.61 -6.11 -19.10
C PRO A 122 -10.59 -5.42 -20.02
N ASP A 123 -9.96 -4.34 -19.56
CA ASP A 123 -8.98 -3.56 -20.35
C ASP A 123 -7.56 -4.15 -20.25
N GLY A 124 -7.32 -5.05 -19.30
CA GLY A 124 -6.05 -5.76 -19.13
C GLY A 124 -5.59 -5.88 -17.67
N ILE A 125 -4.29 -6.14 -17.53
CA ILE A 125 -3.64 -6.28 -16.22
C ILE A 125 -2.86 -5.00 -15.92
N LEU A 126 -3.16 -4.41 -14.77
CA LEU A 126 -2.60 -3.16 -14.28
C LEU A 126 -1.83 -3.40 -12.99
N TYR A 127 -0.82 -2.58 -12.72
CA TYR A 127 0.08 -2.71 -11.59
C TYR A 127 0.16 -1.37 -10.86
N ASN A 128 0.16 -1.38 -9.52
CA ASN A 128 0.54 -0.24 -8.66
C ASN A 128 1.32 -0.80 -7.47
N CYS A 129 2.19 0.02 -6.87
CA CYS A 129 2.92 -0.36 -5.67
C CYS A 129 2.95 0.76 -4.64
N GLY A 130 3.00 0.39 -3.37
CA GLY A 130 3.29 1.29 -2.26
C GLY A 130 4.45 0.75 -1.44
N ASP A 131 5.41 1.63 -1.14
CA ASP A 131 6.59 1.27 -0.37
C ASP A 131 6.36 1.54 1.11
N ILE A 132 6.71 0.56 1.94
CA ILE A 132 6.46 0.61 3.38
C ILE A 132 7.72 0.31 4.19
N THR A 133 7.67 0.73 5.45
CA THR A 133 8.54 0.25 6.51
C THR A 133 7.65 -0.28 7.63
N PHE A 134 7.83 -1.53 8.00
CA PHE A 134 7.03 -2.15 9.04
C PHE A 134 7.29 -1.50 10.40
N THR A 135 6.22 -1.27 11.14
CA THR A 135 6.27 -0.78 12.52
C THR A 135 5.42 -1.65 13.42
N ASP A 136 5.84 -1.84 14.66
CA ASP A 136 4.95 -2.41 15.67
C ASP A 136 3.80 -1.43 16.01
N SER A 137 2.70 -1.99 16.51
CA SER A 137 1.51 -1.23 16.92
C SER A 137 1.77 -0.28 18.11
N ALA A 138 2.85 -0.51 18.88
CA ALA A 138 3.21 0.29 20.04
C ALA A 138 3.91 1.61 19.66
N SER A 139 4.66 1.61 18.55
CA SER A 139 5.43 2.74 18.05
C SER A 139 4.56 3.85 17.44
N SER A 140 3.31 3.57 17.07
CA SER A 140 2.36 4.62 16.66
C SER A 140 1.77 5.41 17.83
N LEU A 141 1.89 4.91 19.07
CA LEU A 141 1.39 5.58 20.27
C LEU A 141 2.39 6.61 20.85
N THR A 142 3.66 6.55 20.45
CA THR A 142 4.72 7.39 21.04
C THR A 142 4.78 8.80 20.45
N ASN A 143 4.29 9.03 19.22
CA ASN A 143 4.34 10.37 18.59
C ASN A 143 3.17 11.31 18.96
N SER A 144 2.07 10.78 19.52
CA SER A 144 0.95 11.61 20.01
C SER A 144 0.87 11.73 21.53
N ALA A 145 1.44 10.79 22.29
CA ALA A 145 1.34 10.80 23.76
C ALA A 145 2.45 11.60 24.49
N LEU A 146 3.56 11.94 23.82
CA LEU A 146 4.73 12.59 24.47
C LEU A 146 4.70 14.13 24.50
N LYS A 147 3.64 14.80 24.01
CA LYS A 147 3.54 16.27 24.06
C LYS A 147 2.86 16.84 25.32
N HIS A 148 2.41 16.03 26.28
CA HIS A 148 1.63 16.52 27.42
C HIS A 148 2.14 16.18 28.83
N PHE A 149 3.33 15.58 28.99
CA PHE A 149 3.93 15.46 30.33
C PHE A 149 5.02 16.53 30.54
N SER A 150 4.56 17.78 30.65
CA SER A 150 5.36 18.85 31.24
C SER A 150 5.55 18.58 32.72
N LEU A 151 6.75 18.12 33.07
CA LEU A 151 7.47 18.27 34.34
C LEU A 151 6.67 18.92 35.49
N LEU A 152 6.18 18.11 36.43
CA LEU A 152 6.01 18.57 37.81
C LEU A 152 7.33 18.29 38.55
N PRO A 153 8.00 19.29 39.15
CA PRO A 153 9.15 19.03 39.99
C PRO A 153 8.70 18.32 41.26
N LEU A 154 9.28 17.15 41.48
CA LEU A 154 9.17 16.40 42.73
C LEU A 154 9.94 17.17 43.82
N VAL A 155 9.26 18.05 44.55
CA VAL A 155 9.83 18.66 45.76
C VAL A 155 9.78 17.60 46.86
N LEU A 156 10.97 17.08 47.18
CA LEU A 156 11.25 16.31 48.38
C LEU A 156 10.95 17.14 49.63
N LEU A 157 10.24 16.56 50.59
CA LEU A 157 10.46 16.85 52.01
C LEU A 157 10.58 15.53 52.77
N PHE A 158 11.82 15.26 53.18
CA PHE A 158 12.20 14.26 54.16
C PHE A 158 12.30 14.93 55.54
N VAL A 159 12.07 14.10 56.56
CA VAL A 159 12.60 14.14 57.94
C VAL A 159 11.73 14.76 59.06
N GLN A 160 11.32 13.83 59.94
CA GLN A 160 10.99 13.85 61.38
C GLN A 160 9.77 14.61 61.90
#